data_AF-A0A7X1H4V9-F1
#
_entry.id   AF-A0A7X1H4V9-F1
#
_cell.length_a   1.000
_cell.length_b   1.000
_cell.length_c   1.000
_cell.angle_alpha   90.00
_cell.angle_beta   90.00
_cell.angle_gamma   90.00
#
_symmetry.space_group_name_H-M   'P 1'
#
loop_
_entity.id
_entity.type
_entity.pdbx_description
1 polymer ?
#
loop_
_entity_poly.entity_id
_entity_poly.type
_entity_poly.pdbx_seq_one_letter_code
_entity_poly.pdbx_strand_id
1 'polypeptide(L)' 'MTKNLQASITKFFTEAKSLEGAKDAVLELSDECANCIRVTGKVYGGRDTLDKIIDVGKKYGLLVLAHKLNVVYEKSE' A
#
# COMPACT_ATOMS: atom_id res chain seq x y z
N MET A 1 16.23 3.76 11.45
CA MET A 1 15.89 3.37 10.06
C MET A 1 17.11 3.56 9.17
N THR A 2 17.49 2.59 8.33
CA THR A 2 18.65 2.74 7.43
C THR A 2 18.28 3.64 6.23
N LYS A 3 19.26 4.34 5.64
CA LYS A 3 19.03 5.19 4.44
C LYS A 3 18.39 4.40 3.28
N ASN A 4 18.78 3.13 3.11
CA ASN A 4 18.25 2.26 2.06
C ASN A 4 16.77 1.93 2.30
N LEU A 5 16.37 1.63 3.54
CA LEU A 5 14.98 1.35 3.89
C LEU A 5 14.10 2.59 3.69
N GLN A 6 14.57 3.77 4.09
CA GLN A 6 13.86 5.02 3.84
C GLN A 6 13.64 5.27 2.35
N ALA A 7 14.65 5.04 1.51
CA ALA A 7 14.53 5.16 0.07
C ALA A 7 13.52 4.17 -0.52
N SER A 8 13.51 2.92 -0.05
CA SER A 8 12.53 1.90 -0.44
C SER A 8 11.09 2.32 -0.08
N ILE A 9 10.87 2.82 1.14
CA ILE A 9 9.56 3.29 1.62
C ILE A 9 9.08 4.48 0.77
N THR A 10 9.95 5.45 0.51
CA THR A 10 9.59 6.61 -0.33
C THR A 10 9.18 6.17 -1.74
N LYS A 11 9.95 5.27 -2.37
CA LYS A 11 9.64 4.74 -3.70
C LYS A 11 8.32 3.97 -3.71
N PHE A 12 8.09 3.14 -2.69
CA PHE A 12 6.83 2.43 -2.49
C PHE A 12 5.65 3.42 -2.43
N PHE A 13 5.71 4.46 -1.60
CA PHE A 13 4.60 5.42 -1.49
C PHE A 13 4.31 6.13 -2.80
N THR A 14 5.34 6.50 -3.57
CA THR A 14 5.17 7.13 -4.88
C THR A 14 4.47 6.19 -5.87
N GLU A 15 4.94 4.94 -5.98
CA GLU A 15 4.39 3.98 -6.94
C GLU A 15 2.99 3.49 -6.53
N ALA A 16 2.78 3.17 -5.25
CA ALA A 16 1.48 2.74 -4.75
C ALA A 16 0.40 3.82 -4.89
N LYS A 17 0.73 5.11 -4.64
CA LYS A 17 -0.22 6.22 -4.83
C LYS A 17 -0.52 6.55 -6.30
N SER A 18 0.33 6.08 -7.23
CA SER A 18 0.05 6.24 -8.67
C SER A 18 -1.00 5.26 -9.18
N LEU A 19 -1.35 4.21 -8.41
CA LEU A 19 -2.40 3.27 -8.73
C LEU A 19 -3.77 3.96 -8.62
N GLU A 20 -4.56 3.91 -9.70
CA GLU A 20 -5.84 4.61 -9.80
C GLU A 20 -6.80 4.25 -8.65
N GLY A 21 -6.88 2.97 -8.29
CA GLY A 21 -7.73 2.48 -7.21
C GLY A 21 -7.20 2.71 -5.80
N ALA A 22 -5.98 3.23 -5.63
CA ALA A 22 -5.35 3.44 -4.31
C ALA A 22 -5.48 4.87 -3.78
N LYS A 23 -6.22 5.75 -4.46
CA LYS A 23 -6.32 7.19 -4.10
C LYS A 23 -6.87 7.42 -2.69
N ASP A 24 -7.86 6.63 -2.26
CA ASP A 24 -8.46 6.73 -0.93
C ASP A 24 -7.84 5.72 0.06
N ALA A 25 -6.77 5.03 -0.35
CA ALA A 25 -6.03 4.14 0.52
C ALA A 25 -5.04 4.96 1.35
N VAL A 26 -5.01 4.70 2.64
CA VAL A 26 -4.03 5.29 3.55
C VAL A 26 -2.90 4.29 3.73
N LEU A 27 -1.68 4.72 3.40
CA LEU A 27 -0.47 3.91 3.47
C LEU A 27 0.42 4.48 4.58
N GLU A 28 0.70 3.68 5.61
CA GLU A 28 1.41 4.11 6.81
C GLU A 28 2.45 3.07 7.23
N LEU A 29 3.51 3.50 7.92
CA LEU A 29 4.45 2.56 8.53
C LEU A 29 3.77 1.85 9.71
N SER A 30 4.00 0.55 9.84
CA SER A 30 3.58 -0.21 11.01
C SER A 30 4.63 -0.12 12.11
N ASP A 31 4.16 -0.04 13.35
CA ASP A 31 5.01 -0.21 14.54
C ASP A 31 5.36 -1.68 14.82
N GLU A 32 4.73 -2.62 14.09
CA GLU A 32 4.97 -4.07 14.27
C GLU A 32 6.37 -4.51 13.81
N CYS A 33 6.87 -3.95 12.70
CA CYS A 33 8.25 -4.13 12.26
C CYS A 33 8.72 -3.05 11.28
N ALA A 34 10.04 -2.86 11.20
CA ALA A 34 10.66 -1.72 10.52
C ALA A 34 10.39 -1.61 9.01
N ASN A 35 10.09 -2.71 8.33
CA ASN A 35 9.80 -2.75 6.88
C ASN A 35 8.34 -3.09 6.58
N CYS A 36 7.43 -2.85 7.52
CA CYS A 36 6.00 -3.10 7.33
C CYS A 36 5.23 -1.82 7.03
N ILE A 37 4.35 -1.92 6.04
CA ILE A 37 3.38 -0.90 5.66
C ILE A 37 1.98 -1.43 5.96
N ARG A 38 1.17 -0.60 6.62
CA ARG A 38 -0.26 -0.81 6.76
C ARG A 38 -1.02 -0.08 5.65
N VAL A 39 -1.94 -0.80 5.04
CA VAL A 39 -2.90 -0.28 4.07
C VAL A 39 -4.27 -0.25 4.74
N THR A 40 -4.83 0.95 4.89
CA THR A 40 -6.14 1.18 5.50
C THR A 40 -7.03 2.02 4.58
N GLY A 41 -8.30 2.23 4.95
CA GLY A 41 -9.20 3.07 4.18
C GLY A 41 -9.91 2.31 3.07
N LYS A 42 -9.89 2.84 1.85
CA LYS A 42 -10.61 2.25 0.70
C LYS A 42 -9.67 2.02 -0.49
N VAL A 43 -9.74 0.83 -1.07
CA VAL A 43 -9.10 0.50 -2.34
C VAL A 43 -10.19 0.15 -3.34
N TYR A 44 -10.18 0.79 -4.51
CA TYR A 44 -11.12 0.54 -5.61
C TYR A 44 -10.51 -0.34 -6.70
N GLY A 45 -11.37 -0.96 -7.53
CA GLY A 45 -10.94 -1.91 -8.55
C GLY A 45 -10.74 -3.33 -8.01
N GLY A 46 -11.39 -3.63 -6.87
CA GLY A 46 -11.38 -4.98 -6.31
C GLY A 46 -10.02 -5.46 -5.82
N ARG A 47 -9.80 -6.78 -5.90
CA ARG A 47 -8.56 -7.42 -5.45
C ARG A 47 -7.35 -7.03 -6.30
N ASP A 48 -7.54 -6.74 -7.59
CA ASP A 48 -6.46 -6.41 -8.51
C ASP A 48 -5.61 -5.22 -8.04
N THR A 49 -6.25 -4.18 -7.50
CA THR A 49 -5.50 -3.01 -6.99
C THR A 49 -4.74 -3.34 -5.71
N LEU A 50 -5.33 -4.13 -4.81
CA LEU A 50 -4.65 -4.55 -3.59
C LEU A 50 -3.43 -5.43 -3.92
N ASP A 51 -3.58 -6.37 -4.86
CA ASP A 51 -2.50 -7.23 -5.31
C ASP A 51 -1.36 -6.41 -5.93
N LYS A 52 -1.68 -5.39 -6.73
CA LYS A 52 -0.68 -4.43 -7.25
C LYS A 52 0.05 -3.69 -6.12
N ILE A 53 -0.64 -3.22 -5.09
CA ILE A 53 0.00 -2.57 -3.92
C ILE A 53 0.96 -3.55 -3.24
N ILE A 54 0.53 -4.81 -3.04
CA ILE A 54 1.35 -5.85 -2.42
C ILE A 54 2.60 -6.14 -3.27
N ASP A 55 2.46 -6.22 -4.59
CA ASP A 55 3.58 -6.51 -5.48
C ASP A 55 4.60 -5.36 -5.53
N VAL A 56 4.13 -4.11 -5.48
CA VAL A 56 5.01 -2.93 -5.28
C VAL A 56 5.74 -3.04 -3.93
N GLY A 57 5.07 -3.49 -2.87
CA GLY A 57 5.69 -3.77 -1.58
C GLY A 57 6.83 -4.80 -1.66
N LYS A 58 6.56 -5.96 -2.27
CA LYS A 58 7.55 -7.03 -2.48
C LYS A 58 8.77 -6.53 -3.26
N LYS A 59 8.56 -5.76 -4.33
CA LYS A 59 9.61 -5.15 -5.15
C LYS A 59 10.60 -4.32 -4.32
N TYR A 60 10.14 -3.69 -3.24
CA TYR A 60 10.96 -2.87 -2.36
C TYR A 60 11.37 -3.55 -1.04
N GLY A 61 11.07 -4.84 -0.87
CA GLY A 61 11.37 -5.59 0.35
C GLY A 61 10.51 -5.19 1.55
N LEU A 62 9.29 -4.69 1.28
CA LEU A 62 8.34 -4.25 2.29
C LEU A 62 7.24 -5.30 2.50
N LEU A 63 6.91 -5.55 3.76
CA LEU A 63 5.73 -6.30 4.13
C LEU A 63 4.52 -5.36 4.04
N VAL A 64 3.46 -5.80 3.36
CA VAL A 64 2.22 -5.02 3.21
C VAL A 64 1.11 -5.75 3.96
N LEU A 65 0.53 -5.09 4.95
CA LEU A 65 -0.59 -5.61 5.74
C LEU A 65 -1.84 -4.79 5.48
N ALA A 66 -2.95 -5.47 5.22
CA ALA A 66 -4.26 -4.83 5.20
C ALA A 66 -4.76 -4.67 6.65
N HIS A 67 -5.17 -3.46 7.02
CA HIS A 67 -5.75 -3.17 8.33
C HIS A 67 -6.96 -2.25 8.18
N LYS A 68 -8.15 -2.69 8.64
CA LYS A 68 -9.41 -1.95 8.45
C LYS A 68 -9.60 -1.48 7.00
N LEU A 69 -9.26 -2.35 6.05
CA LEU A 69 -9.26 -2.07 4.62
C LEU A 69 -10.60 -2.47 4.01
N ASN A 70 -11.22 -1.54 3.28
CA ASN A 70 -12.40 -1.80 2.48
C ASN A 70 -11.99 -1.95 1.01
N VAL A 71 -12.22 -3.13 0.43
CA VAL A 71 -12.01 -3.39 -1.00
C VAL A 71 -13.33 -3.17 -1.73
N VAL A 72 -13.35 -2.17 -2.61
CA VAL A 72 -14.52 -1.72 -3.35
C VAL A 72 -14.39 -2.15 -4.81
N TYR A 73 -15.34 -2.95 -5.29
CA TYR A 73 -15.31 -3.50 -6.65
C TYR A 73 -15.92 -2.54 -7.68
N GLU A 74 -16.93 -1.77 -7.30
CA GLU A 74 -17.58 -0.77 -8.15
C GLU A 74 -17.65 0.56 -7.40
N LYS A 75 -17.21 1.64 -8.05
CA LYS A 75 -17.39 2.98 -7.53
C LYS A 75 -18.85 3.34 -7.79
N SER A 76 -19.69 3.29 -6.76
CA SER A 76 -21.05 3.83 -6.86
C SER A 76 -20.95 5.29 -7.30
N GLU A 77 -21.45 5.59 -8.49
CA GLU A 77 -21.54 6.94 -9.05
C GLU A 77 -22.43 7.86 -8.19
#